data_AF-A0A2N5XI11-F1
#
_entry.id   AF-A0A2N5XI11-F1
#
_cell.length_a   1.000
_cell.length_b   1.000
_cell.length_c   1.000
_cell.angle_alpha   90.00
_cell.angle_beta   90.00
_cell.angle_gamma   90.00
#
_symmetry.space_group_name_H-M   'P 1'
#
loop_
_entity.id
_entity.type
_entity.pdbx_description
1 polymer ?
#
loop_
_entity_poly.entity_id
_entity_poly.type
_entity_poly.pdbx_seq_one_letter_code
_entity_poly.pdbx_strand_id
1 'polypeptide(L)'
;MDTTGILDEALQRLHGCGPERLGRLTNHAPMAVEALAAHGRAGSVHRWLDLYSRKLENFPPRVEPVTAAHWRSALGDPRRAADWIDHFGREVAERPWRDVLAEWWPRLLPGMYGGSTHPVIRVGHAVRTLLAGEATGPRLTELAHGLGYWAARHRPVTGLAVLPGADGAAAALDTVTPLAARDGGFPDRL
;
A
#
# COMPACT_ATOMS: atom_id res chain seq x y z
N MET A 1 7.66 -18.88 -11.40
CA MET A 1 6.80 -18.60 -10.23
C MET A 1 7.39 -19.32 -9.04
N ASP A 2 7.36 -18.70 -7.86
CA ASP A 2 7.83 -19.38 -6.65
C ASP A 2 6.83 -20.44 -6.20
N THR A 3 7.19 -21.71 -6.41
CA THR A 3 6.48 -22.91 -5.92
C THR A 3 7.13 -23.48 -4.66
N THR A 4 8.17 -22.82 -4.14
CA THR A 4 8.96 -23.32 -3.00
C THR A 4 8.37 -22.96 -1.64
N GLY A 5 7.38 -22.05 -1.58
CA GLY A 5 6.76 -21.57 -0.35
C GLY A 5 7.53 -20.41 0.33
N ILE A 6 8.73 -20.07 -0.15
CA ILE A 6 9.58 -19.03 0.45
C ILE A 6 8.90 -17.67 0.50
N LEU A 7 8.22 -17.26 -0.58
CA LEU A 7 7.47 -16.00 -0.58
C LEU A 7 6.39 -16.00 0.51
N ASP A 8 5.65 -17.08 0.64
CA ASP A 8 4.55 -17.22 1.60
C ASP A 8 5.07 -17.14 3.05
N GLU A 9 6.17 -17.83 3.36
CA GLU A 9 6.85 -17.75 4.67
C GLU A 9 7.37 -16.34 4.97
N ALA A 10 7.94 -15.67 3.97
CA ALA A 10 8.43 -14.30 4.12
C ALA A 10 7.29 -13.31 4.37
N LEU A 11 6.16 -13.46 3.67
CA LEU A 11 4.96 -12.66 3.88
C LEU A 11 4.41 -12.86 5.29
N GLN A 12 4.28 -14.11 5.76
CA GLN A 12 3.83 -14.41 7.13
C GLN A 12 4.68 -13.72 8.20
N ARG A 13 6.01 -13.74 8.05
CA ARG A 13 6.93 -13.01 8.95
C ARG A 13 6.66 -11.50 8.93
N LEU A 14 6.40 -10.94 7.75
CA LEU A 14 6.17 -9.51 7.55
C LEU A 14 4.81 -9.03 8.02
N HIS A 15 3.79 -9.89 8.04
CA HIS A 15 2.45 -9.55 8.51
C HIS A 15 2.39 -9.25 10.01
N GLY A 16 3.42 -9.65 10.77
CA GLY A 16 3.58 -9.22 12.17
C GLY A 16 4.06 -7.78 12.35
N CYS A 17 4.42 -7.06 11.28
CA CYS A 17 5.01 -5.73 11.32
C CYS A 17 4.13 -4.68 10.64
N GLY A 18 4.24 -3.44 11.14
CA GLY A 18 3.53 -2.28 10.61
C GLY A 18 3.90 -1.95 9.15
N PRO A 19 3.03 -1.20 8.46
CA PRO A 19 3.24 -0.84 7.05
C PRO A 19 4.29 0.27 6.86
N GLU A 20 4.81 0.86 7.93
CA GLU A 20 5.70 2.02 7.90
C GLU A 20 6.77 1.95 8.99
N ARG A 21 7.79 2.79 8.82
CA ARG A 21 8.83 3.10 9.79
C ARG A 21 9.02 4.60 9.91
N LEU A 22 9.53 5.08 11.05
CA LEU A 22 9.77 6.50 11.33
C LEU A 22 8.54 7.37 11.00
N GLY A 23 7.35 6.86 11.30
CA GLY A 23 6.05 7.54 11.18
C GLY A 23 5.55 7.84 9.76
N ARG A 24 6.33 7.57 8.70
CA ARG A 24 5.91 7.86 7.31
C ARG A 24 6.62 7.07 6.21
N LEU A 25 7.75 6.45 6.49
CA LEU A 25 8.54 5.77 5.46
C LEU A 25 7.95 4.38 5.26
N THR A 26 7.46 4.07 4.06
CA THR A 26 6.86 2.75 3.80
C THR A 26 7.81 1.62 4.15
N ASN A 27 7.26 0.55 4.73
CA ASN A 27 7.90 -0.74 4.82
C ASN A 27 7.91 -1.39 3.42
N HIS A 28 9.06 -1.37 2.77
CA HIS A 28 9.23 -1.92 1.42
C HIS A 28 9.36 -3.44 1.38
N ALA A 29 9.54 -4.10 2.53
CA ALA A 29 9.90 -5.51 2.55
C ALA A 29 8.93 -6.41 1.78
N PRO A 30 7.59 -6.30 1.90
CA PRO A 30 6.67 -7.16 1.17
C PRO A 30 6.83 -7.06 -0.35
N MET A 31 7.01 -5.84 -0.87
CA MET A 31 7.24 -5.58 -2.30
C MET A 31 8.60 -6.10 -2.76
N ALA A 32 9.63 -5.96 -1.91
CA ALA A 32 10.98 -6.42 -2.23
C ALA A 32 11.10 -7.95 -2.22
N VAL A 33 10.52 -8.65 -1.24
CA VAL A 33 10.55 -10.12 -1.19
C VAL A 33 9.74 -10.72 -2.34
N GLU A 34 8.61 -10.11 -2.68
CA GLU A 34 7.83 -10.50 -3.84
C GLU A 34 8.61 -10.28 -5.14
N ALA A 35 9.29 -9.13 -5.31
CA ALA A 35 10.09 -8.87 -6.50
C ALA A 35 11.25 -9.86 -6.64
N LEU A 36 11.95 -10.17 -5.53
CA LEU A 36 13.00 -11.20 -5.53
C LEU A 36 12.44 -12.57 -5.96
N ALA A 37 11.33 -13.00 -5.37
CA ALA A 37 10.69 -14.27 -5.71
C ALA A 37 10.23 -14.33 -7.18
N ALA A 38 9.57 -13.27 -7.66
CA ALA A 38 9.08 -13.15 -9.02
C ALA A 38 10.20 -13.21 -10.07
N HIS A 39 11.40 -12.74 -9.72
CA HIS A 39 12.58 -12.74 -10.58
C HIS A 39 13.57 -13.89 -10.31
N GLY A 40 13.09 -15.00 -9.73
CA GLY A 40 13.89 -16.23 -9.57
C GLY A 40 14.98 -16.15 -8.50
N ARG A 41 14.86 -15.19 -7.57
CA ARG A 41 15.79 -14.98 -6.45
C ARG A 41 15.20 -15.39 -5.10
N ALA A 42 14.25 -16.32 -5.10
CA ALA A 42 13.60 -16.83 -3.88
C ALA A 42 14.62 -17.26 -2.81
N GLY A 43 15.68 -17.99 -3.18
CA GLY A 43 16.73 -18.40 -2.23
C GLY A 43 17.50 -17.26 -1.53
N SER A 44 17.35 -16.00 -1.96
CA SER A 44 17.93 -14.82 -1.30
C SER A 44 16.95 -14.09 -0.37
N VAL A 45 15.66 -14.44 -0.39
CA VAL A 45 14.58 -13.70 0.29
C VAL A 45 14.80 -13.63 1.80
N HIS A 46 14.97 -14.77 2.48
CA HIS A 46 15.09 -14.76 3.94
C HIS A 46 16.36 -14.04 4.41
N ARG A 47 17.49 -14.26 3.74
CA ARG A 47 18.74 -13.53 4.05
C ARG A 47 18.57 -12.02 3.89
N TRP A 48 17.92 -11.58 2.82
CA TRP A 48 17.65 -10.16 2.61
C TRP A 48 16.70 -9.62 3.70
N LEU A 49 15.66 -10.37 4.04
CA LEU A 49 14.69 -10.01 5.06
C LEU A 49 15.33 -9.90 6.45
N ASP A 50 16.25 -10.80 6.80
CA ASP A 50 17.00 -10.74 8.07
C ASP A 50 17.80 -9.44 8.18
N LEU A 51 18.45 -9.00 7.09
CA LEU A 51 19.17 -7.72 7.04
C LEU A 51 18.23 -6.51 7.14
N TYR A 52 17.05 -6.61 6.51
CA TYR A 52 16.03 -5.56 6.51
C TYR A 52 15.29 -5.45 7.84
N SER A 53 15.19 -6.53 8.61
CA SER A 53 14.37 -6.65 9.84
C SER A 53 14.57 -5.51 10.85
N ARG A 54 15.79 -4.96 10.94
CA ARG A 54 16.14 -3.80 11.78
C ARG A 54 15.38 -2.51 11.44
N LYS A 55 14.72 -2.46 10.28
CA LYS A 55 13.90 -1.33 9.81
C LYS A 55 12.41 -1.55 10.03
N LEU A 56 11.99 -2.74 10.49
CA LEU A 56 10.60 -3.07 10.74
C LEU A 56 10.16 -2.46 12.06
N GLU A 57 8.98 -1.87 12.07
CA GLU A 57 8.36 -1.31 13.27
C GLU A 57 7.02 -2.02 13.52
N ASN A 58 6.52 -1.93 14.75
CA ASN A 58 5.24 -2.50 15.13
C ASN A 58 4.08 -1.74 14.49
N PHE A 59 2.90 -2.36 14.47
CA PHE A 59 1.67 -1.65 14.10
C PHE A 59 1.37 -0.50 15.06
N PRO A 60 0.68 0.57 14.59
CA PRO A 60 -0.07 1.40 15.52
C PRO A 60 -1.11 0.54 16.26
N PRO A 61 -1.45 0.87 17.51
CA PRO A 61 -2.50 0.16 18.23
C PRO A 61 -3.83 0.27 17.49
N ARG A 62 -4.65 -0.79 17.60
CA ARG A 62 -6.05 -0.76 17.16
C ARG A 62 -6.80 0.32 17.93
N VAL A 63 -7.69 1.03 17.24
CA VAL A 63 -8.49 2.09 17.85
C VAL A 63 -9.95 1.64 17.92
N GLU A 64 -10.52 1.28 16.78
CA GLU A 64 -11.91 0.85 16.66
C GLU A 64 -12.08 0.04 15.37
N PRO A 65 -12.86 -1.06 15.35
CA PRO A 65 -13.11 -1.82 14.13
C PRO A 65 -13.69 -0.95 13.01
N VAL A 66 -13.15 -1.05 11.78
CA VAL A 66 -13.78 -0.45 10.60
C VAL A 66 -14.93 -1.34 10.11
N THR A 67 -16.11 -0.73 9.90
CA THR A 67 -17.32 -1.42 9.40
C THR A 67 -17.92 -0.72 8.17
N ALA A 68 -18.82 -1.43 7.48
CA ALA A 68 -19.54 -0.92 6.31
C ALA A 68 -20.34 0.37 6.59
N ALA A 69 -20.79 0.59 7.84
CA ALA A 69 -21.57 1.76 8.21
C ALA A 69 -20.73 3.05 8.34
N HIS A 70 -19.45 2.94 8.74
CA HIS A 70 -18.64 4.12 9.10
C HIS A 70 -17.24 4.15 8.47
N TRP A 71 -16.95 3.31 7.49
CA TRP A 71 -15.63 3.28 6.85
C TRP A 71 -15.17 4.64 6.31
N ARG A 72 -16.10 5.48 5.84
CA ARG A 72 -15.79 6.80 5.28
C ARG A 72 -15.13 7.73 6.30
N SER A 73 -15.54 7.69 7.57
CA SER A 73 -14.95 8.53 8.61
C SER A 73 -13.57 8.03 9.07
N ALA A 74 -13.22 6.78 8.79
CA ALA A 74 -11.93 6.19 9.12
C ALA A 74 -10.88 6.38 8.01
N LEU A 75 -11.26 6.83 6.81
CA LEU A 75 -10.34 6.99 5.69
C LEU A 75 -9.30 8.09 5.97
N GLY A 76 -8.06 7.80 5.60
CA GLY A 76 -6.97 8.79 5.64
C GLY A 76 -6.42 9.08 7.03
N ASP A 77 -6.80 8.30 8.06
CA ASP A 77 -6.17 8.33 9.38
C ASP A 77 -5.09 7.23 9.49
N PRO A 78 -3.79 7.59 9.49
CA PRO A 78 -2.69 6.61 9.56
C PRO A 78 -2.69 5.79 10.85
N ARG A 79 -3.28 6.32 11.93
CA ARG A 79 -3.36 5.62 13.22
C ARG A 79 -4.28 4.40 13.14
N ARG A 80 -5.20 4.38 12.17
CA ARG A 80 -6.19 3.32 11.93
C ARG A 80 -5.66 2.20 11.03
N ALA A 81 -4.36 2.16 10.73
CA ALA A 81 -3.80 1.16 9.81
C ALA A 81 -4.10 -0.28 10.23
N ALA A 82 -3.97 -0.62 11.52
CA ALA A 82 -4.32 -1.95 12.01
C ALA A 82 -5.81 -2.26 11.83
N ASP A 83 -6.69 -1.31 12.14
CA ASP A 83 -8.14 -1.48 12.02
C ASP A 83 -8.58 -1.69 10.56
N TRP A 84 -7.97 -0.96 9.63
CA TRP A 84 -8.20 -1.12 8.21
C TRP A 84 -7.71 -2.47 7.68
N ILE A 85 -6.54 -2.93 8.13
CA ILE A 85 -5.99 -4.23 7.73
C ILE A 85 -6.87 -5.37 8.27
N ASP A 86 -7.35 -5.27 9.50
CA ASP A 86 -8.32 -6.24 10.05
C ASP A 86 -9.63 -6.25 9.26
N HIS A 87 -10.12 -5.07 8.84
CA HIS A 87 -11.32 -4.97 8.00
C HIS A 87 -11.14 -5.69 6.67
N PHE A 88 -10.07 -5.40 5.93
CA PHE A 88 -9.81 -6.10 4.67
C PHE A 88 -9.48 -7.58 4.86
N GLY A 89 -8.87 -7.97 5.98
CA GLY A 89 -8.65 -9.36 6.35
C GLY A 89 -9.96 -10.14 6.45
N ARG A 90 -10.99 -9.54 7.05
CA ARG A 90 -12.36 -10.11 7.07
C ARG A 90 -12.97 -10.18 5.67
N GLU A 91 -12.93 -9.08 4.92
CA GLU A 91 -13.52 -9.01 3.58
C GLU A 91 -12.95 -10.10 2.64
N VAL A 92 -11.63 -10.28 2.60
CA VAL A 92 -11.00 -11.28 1.72
C VAL A 92 -11.15 -12.72 2.22
N ALA A 93 -11.52 -12.93 3.49
CA ALA A 93 -11.84 -14.25 4.03
C ALA A 93 -13.29 -14.67 3.72
N GLU A 94 -14.20 -13.69 3.63
CA GLU A 94 -15.63 -13.93 3.41
C GLU A 94 -16.03 -13.91 1.92
N ARG A 95 -15.25 -13.21 1.08
CA ARG A 95 -15.60 -12.96 -0.32
C ARG A 95 -14.41 -13.18 -1.25
N PRO A 96 -14.63 -13.48 -2.55
CA PRO A 96 -13.56 -13.55 -3.52
C PRO A 96 -12.74 -12.25 -3.54
N TRP A 97 -11.42 -12.37 -3.45
CA TRP A 97 -10.53 -11.21 -3.37
C TRP A 97 -10.67 -10.23 -4.54
N ARG A 98 -11.06 -10.73 -5.73
CA ARG A 98 -11.32 -9.91 -6.92
C ARG A 98 -12.51 -8.99 -6.73
N ASP A 99 -13.54 -9.45 -6.04
CA ASP A 99 -14.74 -8.66 -5.78
C ASP A 99 -14.45 -7.58 -4.74
N VAL A 100 -13.68 -7.93 -3.69
CA VAL A 100 -13.19 -6.97 -2.69
C VAL A 100 -12.33 -5.89 -3.38
N LEU A 101 -11.38 -6.30 -4.22
CA LEU A 101 -10.56 -5.35 -4.96
C LEU A 101 -11.43 -4.45 -5.86
N ALA A 102 -12.31 -5.04 -6.69
CA ALA A 102 -13.19 -4.34 -7.62
C ALA A 102 -14.08 -3.29 -6.93
N GLU A 103 -14.55 -3.60 -5.72
CA GLU A 103 -15.34 -2.68 -4.92
C GLU A 103 -14.51 -1.51 -4.37
N TRP A 104 -13.28 -1.77 -3.92
CA TRP A 104 -12.50 -0.82 -3.15
C TRP A 104 -11.51 0.02 -3.96
N TRP A 105 -10.93 -0.49 -5.05
CA TRP A 105 -9.97 0.28 -5.83
C TRP A 105 -10.55 1.62 -6.34
N PRO A 106 -11.82 1.74 -6.81
CA PRO A 106 -12.36 3.02 -7.23
C PRO A 106 -12.59 3.99 -6.07
N ARG A 107 -12.86 3.46 -4.87
CA ARG A 107 -13.05 4.25 -3.64
C ARG A 107 -11.73 4.84 -3.14
N LEU A 108 -10.63 4.09 -3.32
CA LEU A 108 -9.31 4.45 -2.82
C LEU A 108 -8.47 5.24 -3.84
N LEU A 109 -8.76 5.09 -5.14
CA LEU A 109 -8.04 5.75 -6.23
C LEU A 109 -7.92 7.27 -6.07
N PRO A 110 -8.97 8.02 -5.68
CA PRO A 110 -8.86 9.47 -5.49
C PRO A 110 -7.75 9.85 -4.50
N GLY A 111 -7.49 9.01 -3.49
CA GLY A 111 -6.47 9.23 -2.47
C GLY A 111 -5.14 8.51 -2.69
N MET A 112 -4.83 8.07 -3.91
CA MET A 112 -3.63 7.29 -4.22
C MET A 112 -2.30 7.99 -3.90
N TYR A 113 -2.29 9.32 -3.78
CA TYR A 113 -1.09 10.10 -3.46
C TYR A 113 -0.64 9.93 -2.00
N GLY A 114 -1.56 9.46 -1.15
CA GLY A 114 -1.28 9.02 0.21
C GLY A 114 -0.13 8.02 0.30
N GLY A 115 0.78 8.21 1.26
CA GLY A 115 1.95 7.33 1.41
C GLY A 115 2.88 7.35 0.20
N SER A 116 2.93 8.47 -0.54
CA SER A 116 3.76 8.62 -1.75
C SER A 116 3.53 7.50 -2.76
N THR A 117 2.25 7.16 -3.00
CA THR A 117 1.79 6.09 -3.91
C THR A 117 2.23 4.66 -3.58
N HIS A 118 2.99 4.45 -2.51
CA HIS A 118 3.43 3.12 -2.13
C HIS A 118 2.31 2.15 -1.73
N PRO A 119 1.19 2.58 -1.12
CA PRO A 119 0.10 1.65 -0.83
C PRO A 119 -0.49 1.01 -2.09
N VAL A 120 -0.73 1.78 -3.15
CA VAL A 120 -1.25 1.24 -4.42
C VAL A 120 -0.21 0.37 -5.13
N ILE A 121 1.08 0.73 -5.04
CA ILE A 121 2.17 -0.12 -5.54
C ILE A 121 2.17 -1.46 -4.80
N ARG A 122 2.06 -1.46 -3.47
CA ARG A 122 1.99 -2.67 -2.64
C ARG A 122 0.81 -3.55 -3.02
N VAL A 123 -0.37 -2.97 -3.25
CA VAL A 123 -1.54 -3.70 -3.79
C VAL A 123 -1.22 -4.30 -5.15
N GLY A 124 -0.55 -3.57 -6.05
CA GLY A 124 -0.11 -4.09 -7.34
C GLY A 124 0.79 -5.33 -7.23
N HIS A 125 1.76 -5.32 -6.31
CA HIS A 125 2.61 -6.49 -6.02
C HIS A 125 1.80 -7.68 -5.50
N ALA A 126 0.85 -7.44 -4.58
CA ALA A 126 -0.04 -8.49 -4.07
C ALA A 126 -0.92 -9.09 -5.18
N VAL A 127 -1.54 -8.24 -6.01
CA VAL A 127 -2.37 -8.66 -7.14
C VAL A 127 -1.55 -9.44 -8.17
N ARG A 128 -0.32 -8.99 -8.49
CA ARG A 128 0.58 -9.74 -9.39
C ARG A 128 0.84 -11.15 -8.87
N THR A 129 1.08 -11.28 -7.57
CA THR A 129 1.30 -12.58 -6.92
C THR A 129 0.07 -13.49 -7.01
N LEU A 130 -1.11 -12.94 -6.72
CA LEU A 130 -2.40 -13.65 -6.79
C LEU A 130 -2.82 -14.03 -8.22
N LEU A 131 -2.41 -13.25 -9.23
CA LEU A 131 -2.65 -13.55 -10.64
C LEU A 131 -1.69 -14.61 -11.18
N ALA A 132 -0.47 -14.63 -10.67
CA ALA A 132 0.53 -15.59 -11.12
C ALA A 132 0.15 -17.00 -10.63
N GLY A 133 -0.10 -17.19 -9.33
CA GLY A 133 -0.27 -18.52 -8.75
C GLY A 133 -1.52 -18.70 -7.91
N GLU A 134 -1.50 -19.72 -7.05
CA GLU A 134 -2.58 -19.98 -6.11
C GLU A 134 -2.77 -18.83 -5.10
N ALA A 135 -4.03 -18.56 -4.76
CA ALA A 135 -4.44 -17.60 -3.75
C ALA A 135 -4.31 -18.20 -2.34
N THR A 136 -3.08 -18.39 -1.89
CA THR A 136 -2.78 -18.91 -0.55
C THR A 136 -3.14 -17.88 0.53
N GLY A 137 -3.31 -18.35 1.78
CA GLY A 137 -3.62 -17.49 2.92
C GLY A 137 -2.66 -16.30 3.09
N PRO A 138 -1.33 -16.48 3.05
CA PRO A 138 -0.37 -15.38 3.12
C PRO A 138 -0.52 -14.36 1.98
N ARG A 139 -0.82 -14.81 0.76
CA ARG A 139 -0.98 -13.90 -0.40
C ARG A 139 -2.25 -13.07 -0.31
N LEU A 140 -3.34 -13.68 0.16
CA LEU A 140 -4.59 -12.97 0.45
C LEU A 140 -4.41 -11.97 1.60
N THR A 141 -3.68 -12.37 2.64
CA THR A 141 -3.34 -11.50 3.76
C THR A 141 -2.51 -10.30 3.28
N GLU A 142 -1.55 -10.50 2.37
CA GLU A 142 -0.78 -9.40 1.81
C GLU A 142 -1.65 -8.41 1.01
N LEU A 143 -2.66 -8.87 0.29
CA LEU A 143 -3.64 -7.99 -0.36
C LEU A 143 -4.41 -7.15 0.69
N ALA A 144 -4.85 -7.77 1.78
CA ALA A 144 -5.52 -7.06 2.87
C ALA A 144 -4.60 -6.01 3.52
N HIS A 145 -3.32 -6.33 3.71
CA HIS A 145 -2.33 -5.37 4.21
C HIS A 145 -2.13 -4.19 3.25
N GLY A 146 -2.06 -4.44 1.94
CA GLY A 146 -1.95 -3.41 0.92
C GLY A 146 -3.18 -2.47 0.89
N LEU A 147 -4.38 -3.05 0.85
CA LEU A 147 -5.63 -2.29 0.84
C LEU A 147 -5.83 -1.49 2.13
N GLY A 148 -5.55 -2.11 3.28
CA GLY A 148 -5.68 -1.44 4.58
C GLY A 148 -4.69 -0.29 4.74
N TYR A 149 -3.47 -0.47 4.25
CA TYR A 149 -2.49 0.62 4.20
C TYR A 149 -2.95 1.76 3.29
N TRP A 150 -3.53 1.44 2.13
CA TRP A 150 -4.04 2.45 1.20
C TRP A 150 -5.20 3.23 1.80
N ALA A 151 -6.14 2.56 2.47
CA ALA A 151 -7.24 3.23 3.15
C ALA A 151 -6.76 4.13 4.29
N ALA A 152 -5.80 3.68 5.10
CA ALA A 152 -5.24 4.46 6.21
C ALA A 152 -4.45 5.69 5.75
N ARG A 153 -3.76 5.60 4.60
CA ARG A 153 -3.02 6.72 4.02
C ARG A 153 -3.79 7.54 3.00
N HIS A 154 -5.02 7.16 2.67
CA HIS A 154 -5.86 7.79 1.66
C HIS A 154 -5.85 9.32 1.77
N ARG A 155 -5.28 9.99 0.77
CA ARG A 155 -5.14 11.45 0.74
C ARG A 155 -5.43 11.97 -0.67
N PRO A 156 -6.65 12.48 -0.93
CA PRO A 156 -6.98 13.01 -2.24
C PRO A 156 -6.27 14.35 -2.48
N VAL A 157 -5.94 14.61 -3.73
CA VAL A 157 -5.52 15.95 -4.18
C VAL A 157 -6.79 16.75 -4.44
N THR A 158 -6.89 17.91 -3.81
CA THR A 158 -8.00 18.85 -3.96
C THR A 158 -7.55 20.10 -4.71
N GLY A 159 -8.49 20.91 -5.19
CA GLY A 159 -8.15 22.18 -5.84
C GLY A 159 -7.45 22.02 -7.20
N LEU A 160 -7.72 20.94 -7.92
CA LEU A 160 -7.16 20.72 -9.26
C LEU A 160 -7.57 21.86 -10.20
N ALA A 161 -6.57 22.54 -10.77
CA ALA A 161 -6.75 23.53 -11.82
C ALA A 161 -6.31 22.93 -13.15
N VAL A 162 -7.19 22.98 -14.15
CA VAL A 162 -6.86 22.57 -15.51
C VAL A 162 -6.05 23.70 -16.15
N LEU A 163 -4.81 23.40 -16.54
CA LEU A 163 -3.99 24.30 -17.33
C LEU A 163 -4.28 24.11 -18.82
N PRO A 164 -4.21 25.16 -19.65
CA PRO A 164 -4.32 25.02 -21.09
C PRO A 164 -3.24 24.07 -21.62
N GLY A 165 -3.57 23.29 -22.65
CA GLY A 165 -2.59 22.45 -23.33
C GLY A 165 -1.45 23.29 -23.92
N ALA A 166 -0.23 22.76 -23.87
CA ALA A 166 0.95 23.36 -24.47
C ALA A 166 1.49 22.47 -25.59
N ASP A 167 2.23 23.07 -26.54
CA ASP A 167 2.76 22.37 -27.72
C ASP A 167 3.81 21.27 -27.39
N GLY A 168 4.25 21.17 -26.13
CA GLY A 168 5.16 20.13 -25.67
C GLY A 168 5.37 20.13 -24.15
N ALA A 169 6.07 19.11 -23.65
CA ALA A 169 6.27 18.90 -22.21
C ALA A 169 7.02 20.07 -21.51
N ALA A 170 8.01 20.67 -22.18
CA ALA A 170 8.74 21.82 -21.64
C ALA A 170 7.83 23.04 -21.50
N ALA A 171 7.09 23.38 -22.55
CA ALA A 171 6.13 24.49 -22.51
C ALA A 171 5.01 24.24 -21.48
N ALA A 172 4.57 22.98 -21.30
CA ALA A 172 3.62 22.63 -20.25
C ALA A 172 4.21 22.89 -18.85
N LEU A 173 5.48 22.51 -18.61
CA LEU A 173 6.16 22.75 -17.34
C LEU A 173 6.29 24.26 -17.04
N ASP A 174 6.60 25.07 -18.05
CA ASP A 174 6.74 26.53 -17.90
C ASP A 174 5.43 27.23 -17.47
N THR A 175 4.27 26.61 -17.70
CA THR A 175 2.97 27.14 -17.24
C THR A 175 2.64 26.82 -15.78
N VAL A 176 3.39 25.91 -15.14
CA VAL A 176 3.17 25.53 -13.75
C VAL A 176 3.85 26.54 -12.84
N THR A 177 3.05 27.27 -12.05
CA THR A 177 3.59 28.21 -11.05
C THR A 177 4.34 27.43 -9.95
N PRO A 178 5.64 27.68 -9.73
CA PRO A 178 6.38 27.00 -8.67
C PRO A 178 5.85 27.36 -7.28
N LEU A 179 5.88 26.40 -6.36
CA LEU A 179 5.57 26.66 -4.95
C LEU A 179 6.59 27.63 -4.35
N ALA A 180 6.10 28.73 -3.78
CA ALA A 180 6.93 29.76 -3.14
C ALA A 180 7.60 29.23 -1.86
N ALA A 181 6.86 28.48 -1.03
CA ALA A 181 7.38 27.79 0.13
C ALA A 181 7.68 26.32 -0.20
N ARG A 182 8.87 25.84 0.14
CA ARG A 182 9.35 24.48 -0.14
C ARG A 182 9.75 23.71 1.11
N ASP A 183 9.17 24.07 2.24
CA ASP A 183 9.37 23.41 3.52
C ASP A 183 8.41 22.22 3.69
N GLY A 184 8.64 21.38 4.69
CA GLY A 184 7.78 20.23 4.99
C GLY A 184 7.85 19.10 3.96
N GLY A 185 6.95 18.11 4.11
CA GLY A 185 6.77 17.00 3.18
C GLY A 185 5.73 17.28 2.10
N PHE A 186 5.52 16.30 1.21
CA PHE A 186 4.50 16.37 0.19
C PHE A 186 3.07 16.71 0.72
N PRO A 187 2.59 16.14 1.85
CA PRO A 187 1.26 16.47 2.37
C PRO A 187 1.09 17.93 2.83
N ASP A 188 2.18 18.60 3.20
CA ASP A 188 2.18 20.00 3.66
C ASP A 188 2.03 20.99 2.48
N ARG A 189 2.05 20.46 1.24
CA ARG A 189 2.06 21.20 -0.02
C ARG A 189 0.91 20.82 -0.96
N LEU A 190 -0.04 20.03 -0.48
CA LEU A 190 -1.26 19.61 -1.19
C LEU A 190 -2.44 20.52 -0.87
#